data_AF-A0A3A5I7R3-F1
#
_entry.id   AF-A0A3A5I7R3-F1
#
_cell.length_a   1.000
_cell.length_b   1.000
_cell.length_c   1.000
_cell.angle_alpha   90.00
_cell.angle_beta   90.00
_cell.angle_gamma   90.00
#
_symmetry.space_group_name_H-M   'P 1'
#
loop_
_entity.id
_entity.type
_entity.pdbx_description
1 polymer ?
#
loop_
_entity_poly.entity_id
_entity_poly.type
_entity_poly.pdbx_seq_one_letter_code
_entity_poly.pdbx_strand_id
1 'polypeptide(L)'
;MQKIIGVLFSLLLISGCSSNTNKFIPSTINSDFPVPASAKETEGQSGNPNILQYQKYNYSKADEISSIHEEYLKAIKNSGWTELKEEQLGAVRFFEKEKQKVAISTHDGFFTLNVMKN
;
A
#
# COMPACT_ATOMS: atom_id res chain seq x y z
N MET A 1 -17.27 5.23 -56.10
CA MET A 1 -18.34 4.58 -55.33
C MET A 1 -18.04 3.10 -55.24
N GLN A 2 -17.59 2.59 -54.08
CA GLN A 2 -17.74 1.17 -53.76
C GLN A 2 -17.64 1.01 -52.23
N LYS A 3 -18.74 0.50 -51.66
CA LYS A 3 -18.95 0.24 -50.24
C LYS A 3 -18.40 -1.15 -49.93
N ILE A 4 -17.60 -1.30 -48.88
CA ILE A 4 -17.25 -2.60 -48.28
C ILE A 4 -17.29 -2.35 -46.77
N ILE A 5 -18.46 -2.51 -46.15
CA ILE A 5 -18.88 -3.71 -45.40
C ILE A 5 -17.96 -3.93 -44.20
N GLY A 6 -18.45 -3.46 -43.05
CA GLY A 6 -17.78 -3.60 -41.78
C GLY A 6 -17.86 -5.01 -41.21
N VAL A 7 -16.87 -5.34 -40.41
CA VAL A 7 -16.98 -6.35 -39.36
C VAL A 7 -16.39 -5.69 -38.11
N LEU A 8 -17.27 -5.10 -37.31
CA LEU A 8 -16.94 -4.59 -35.99
C LEU A 8 -16.71 -5.82 -35.10
N PHE A 9 -15.44 -6.14 -34.88
CA PHE A 9 -15.01 -7.22 -34.02
C PHE A 9 -15.23 -6.79 -32.55
N SER A 10 -16.48 -6.88 -32.09
CA SER A 10 -16.82 -6.67 -30.68
C SER A 10 -16.31 -7.87 -29.87
N LEU A 11 -15.06 -7.76 -29.40
CA LEU A 11 -14.60 -8.55 -28.25
C LEU A 11 -15.42 -8.12 -27.04
N LEU A 12 -16.51 -8.84 -26.77
CA LEU A 12 -17.11 -8.88 -25.46
C LEU A 12 -16.13 -9.60 -24.53
N LEU A 13 -15.23 -8.84 -23.90
CA LEU A 13 -14.49 -9.31 -22.75
C LEU A 13 -15.50 -9.51 -21.62
N ILE A 14 -15.92 -10.77 -21.45
CA ILE A 14 -16.65 -11.21 -20.27
C ILE A 14 -15.64 -11.22 -19.12
N SER A 15 -15.46 -10.07 -18.48
CA SER A 15 -14.73 -10.02 -17.21
C SER A 15 -15.62 -10.64 -16.14
N GLY A 16 -15.36 -11.91 -15.84
CA GLY A 16 -15.90 -12.56 -14.66
C GLY A 16 -15.48 -11.77 -13.43
N CYS A 17 -16.44 -11.12 -12.78
CA CYS A 17 -16.24 -10.47 -11.50
C CYS A 17 -16.09 -11.58 -10.44
N SER A 18 -14.88 -12.13 -10.30
CA SER A 18 -14.55 -12.95 -9.14
C SER A 18 -14.74 -12.06 -7.92
N SER A 19 -15.58 -12.45 -6.97
CA SER A 19 -15.72 -11.81 -5.67
C SER A 19 -14.44 -12.02 -4.85
N ASN A 20 -13.34 -11.43 -5.32
CA ASN A 20 -12.12 -11.30 -4.56
C ASN A 20 -12.38 -10.18 -3.57
N THR A 21 -12.61 -10.53 -2.30
CA THR A 21 -12.41 -9.57 -1.21
C THR A 21 -10.99 -9.02 -1.36
N ASN A 22 -10.87 -7.73 -1.72
CA ASN A 22 -9.58 -7.08 -1.90
C ASN A 22 -8.80 -7.19 -0.59
N LYS A 23 -7.71 -7.97 -0.58
CA LYS A 23 -6.86 -8.18 0.60
C LYS A 23 -6.17 -6.91 1.08
N PHE A 24 -6.05 -5.93 0.18
CA PHE A 24 -5.46 -4.63 0.42
C PHE A 24 -6.41 -3.54 -0.05
N ILE A 25 -6.50 -2.47 0.73
CA ILE A 25 -7.30 -1.28 0.44
C ILE A 25 -6.39 -0.04 0.45
N PRO A 26 -6.79 1.07 -0.18
CA PRO A 26 -6.10 2.35 -0.05
C PRO A 26 -5.97 2.79 1.41
N SER A 27 -4.82 3.36 1.78
CA SER A 27 -4.64 4.07 3.05
C SER A 27 -5.43 5.38 3.06
N THR A 28 -5.90 5.78 4.25
CA THR A 28 -6.60 7.05 4.48
C THR A 28 -5.69 8.27 4.41
N ILE A 29 -4.39 8.11 4.70
CA ILE A 29 -3.40 9.21 4.68
C ILE A 29 -2.57 9.27 3.39
N ASN A 30 -2.61 8.21 2.57
CA ASN A 30 -2.06 8.19 1.22
C ASN A 30 -2.81 7.12 0.38
N SER A 31 -3.73 7.56 -0.48
CA SER A 31 -4.59 6.65 -1.27
C SER A 31 -3.85 5.73 -2.23
N ASP A 32 -2.61 6.06 -2.58
CA ASP A 32 -1.75 5.24 -3.45
C ASP A 32 -1.01 4.14 -2.68
N PHE A 33 -0.98 4.24 -1.35
CA PHE A 33 -0.32 3.26 -0.50
C PHE A 33 -1.31 2.17 -0.06
N PRO A 34 -1.08 0.89 -0.42
CA PRO A 34 -1.96 -0.20 0.00
C PRO A 34 -1.77 -0.50 1.48
N VAL A 35 -2.84 -0.81 2.21
CA VAL A 35 -2.82 -1.35 3.57
C VAL A 35 -3.67 -2.62 3.66
N PRO A 36 -3.36 -3.58 4.56
CA PRO A 36 -4.14 -4.81 4.67
C PRO A 36 -5.59 -4.50 5.06
N ALA A 37 -6.56 -5.05 4.33
CA ALA A 37 -7.98 -4.80 4.57
C ALA A 37 -8.46 -5.29 5.95
N SER A 38 -7.72 -6.22 6.56
CA SER A 38 -7.99 -6.72 7.92
C SER A 38 -7.37 -5.86 9.02
N ALA A 39 -6.55 -4.87 8.68
CA ALA A 39 -5.97 -3.95 9.65
C ALA A 39 -7.01 -2.89 10.07
N LYS A 40 -7.06 -2.57 11.37
CA LYS A 40 -8.01 -1.57 11.90
C LYS A 40 -7.28 -0.28 12.25
N GLU A 41 -7.77 0.82 11.72
CA GLU A 41 -7.27 2.15 12.10
C GLU A 41 -7.57 2.44 13.57
N THR A 42 -6.62 3.12 14.20
CA THR A 42 -6.74 3.61 15.57
C THR A 42 -6.20 5.02 15.64
N GLU A 43 -6.77 5.82 16.52
CA GLU A 43 -6.27 7.16 16.76
C GLU A 43 -4.82 7.13 17.27
N GLY A 44 -4.05 8.11 16.83
CA GLY A 44 -2.68 8.30 17.24
C GLY A 44 -2.08 9.53 16.57
N GLN A 45 -0.92 9.95 17.08
CA GLN A 45 -0.20 11.09 16.54
C GLN A 45 1.30 10.85 16.67
N SER A 46 2.06 11.46 15.75
CA SER A 46 3.51 11.49 15.83
C SER A 46 3.98 12.80 16.46
N GLY A 47 4.94 12.72 17.40
CA GLY A 47 5.68 13.88 17.89
C GLY A 47 6.87 14.27 17.01
N ASN A 48 7.15 13.53 15.94
CA ASN A 48 8.31 13.77 15.08
C ASN A 48 8.01 14.88 14.06
N PRO A 49 8.78 15.99 14.05
CA PRO A 49 8.53 17.13 13.15
C PRO A 49 8.73 16.79 11.66
N ASN A 50 9.38 15.68 11.32
CA ASN A 50 9.59 15.23 9.94
C ASN A 50 8.43 14.37 9.39
N ILE A 51 7.43 14.06 10.21
CA ILE A 51 6.22 13.33 9.79
C ILE A 51 5.12 14.34 9.45
N LEU A 52 4.56 14.24 8.25
CA LEU A 52 3.46 15.08 7.77
C LEU A 52 2.09 14.50 8.15
N GLN A 53 1.91 13.20 7.97
CA GLN A 53 0.70 12.47 8.36
C GLN A 53 1.09 11.15 9.03
N TYR A 54 0.32 10.75 10.04
CA TYR A 54 0.55 9.55 10.84
C TYR A 54 -0.75 8.76 10.91
N GLN A 55 -0.67 7.44 10.74
CA GLN A 55 -1.78 6.54 11.01
C GLN A 55 -1.28 5.25 11.66
N LYS A 56 -1.93 4.84 12.74
CA LYS A 56 -1.70 3.54 13.40
C LYS A 56 -2.72 2.52 12.95
N TYR A 57 -2.24 1.30 12.68
CA TYR A 57 -3.04 0.16 12.24
C TYR A 57 -2.83 -1.03 13.17
N ASN A 58 -3.87 -1.43 13.91
CA ASN A 58 -3.87 -2.71 14.61
C ASN A 58 -3.95 -3.84 13.60
N TYR A 59 -2.97 -4.74 13.62
CA TYR A 59 -2.81 -5.79 12.62
C TYR A 59 -2.12 -7.00 13.25
N SER A 60 -2.85 -8.09 13.46
CA SER A 60 -2.36 -9.26 14.19
C SER A 60 -1.20 -10.00 13.52
N LYS A 61 -0.95 -9.75 12.23
CA LYS A 61 0.20 -10.29 11.50
C LYS A 61 1.39 -9.32 11.46
N ALA A 62 1.31 -8.18 12.14
CA ALA A 62 2.47 -7.33 12.38
C ALA A 62 3.32 -7.95 13.49
N ASP A 63 4.61 -8.04 13.23
CA ASP A 63 5.60 -8.65 14.09
C ASP A 63 6.88 -7.81 13.97
N GLU A 64 7.47 -7.43 15.10
CA GLU A 64 8.59 -6.49 15.10
C GLU A 64 9.84 -7.10 14.47
N ILE A 65 10.08 -8.40 14.71
CA ILE A 65 11.31 -9.10 14.32
C ILE A 65 11.29 -9.48 12.84
N SER A 66 10.20 -10.08 12.37
CA SER A 66 10.02 -10.49 10.97
C SER A 66 9.54 -9.36 10.07
N SER A 67 9.14 -8.22 10.66
CA SER A 67 8.72 -7.01 9.96
C SER A 67 7.54 -7.25 9.01
N ILE A 68 7.55 -6.60 7.84
CA ILE A 68 6.49 -6.72 6.83
C ILE A 68 6.58 -8.09 6.15
N HIS A 69 5.60 -8.95 6.45
CA HIS A 69 5.41 -10.23 5.77
C HIS A 69 5.32 -10.11 4.23
N GLU A 70 5.76 -11.16 3.54
CA GLU A 70 6.03 -11.16 2.10
C GLU A 70 4.81 -10.75 1.24
N GLU A 71 3.61 -11.22 1.59
CA GLU A 71 2.39 -10.89 0.85
C GLU A 71 2.11 -9.38 0.83
N TYR A 72 2.27 -8.70 1.96
CA TYR A 72 2.09 -7.26 2.06
C TYR A 72 3.21 -6.50 1.36
N LEU A 73 4.46 -6.94 1.50
CA LEU A 73 5.58 -6.34 0.78
C LEU A 73 5.38 -6.41 -0.74
N LYS A 74 4.84 -7.53 -1.24
CA LYS A 74 4.52 -7.69 -2.66
C LYS A 74 3.40 -6.75 -3.11
N ALA A 75 2.36 -6.57 -2.29
CA ALA A 75 1.28 -5.63 -2.58
C ALA A 75 1.81 -4.18 -2.70
N ILE A 76 2.66 -3.75 -1.76
CA ILE A 76 3.30 -2.42 -1.79
C ILE A 76 4.07 -2.22 -3.10
N LYS A 77 4.91 -3.20 -3.48
CA LYS A 77 5.69 -3.14 -4.73
C LYS A 77 4.81 -3.13 -5.98
N ASN A 78 3.76 -3.94 -6.00
CA ASN A 78 2.82 -3.99 -7.13
C ASN A 78 2.03 -2.68 -7.29
N SER A 79 1.86 -1.90 -6.22
CA SER A 79 1.26 -0.55 -6.26
C SER A 79 2.25 0.54 -6.72
N GLY A 80 3.46 0.16 -7.15
CA GLY A 80 4.47 1.06 -7.70
C GLY A 80 5.42 1.68 -6.68
N TRP A 81 5.39 1.23 -5.42
CA TRP A 81 6.29 1.71 -4.38
C TRP A 81 7.62 0.96 -4.39
N THR A 82 8.71 1.70 -4.38
CA THR A 82 10.07 1.15 -4.30
C THR A 82 10.56 1.22 -2.86
N GLU A 83 11.09 0.11 -2.35
CA GLU A 83 11.68 0.08 -1.02
C GLU A 83 13.10 0.67 -1.02
N LEU A 84 13.37 1.60 -0.10
CA LEU A 84 14.68 2.22 0.11
C LEU A 84 15.46 1.42 1.16
N LYS A 85 16.06 0.30 0.74
CA LYS A 85 16.73 -0.65 1.64
C LYS A 85 17.90 -0.05 2.42
N GLU A 86 18.62 0.88 1.80
CA GLU A 86 19.77 1.57 2.40
C GLU A 86 19.38 2.54 3.52
N GLU A 87 18.09 2.89 3.61
CA GLU A 87 17.55 3.80 4.62
C GLU A 87 16.86 3.08 5.78
N GLN A 88 16.91 1.74 5.82
CA GLN A 88 16.26 0.98 6.90
C GLN A 88 16.88 1.32 8.27
N LEU A 89 16.01 1.56 9.25
CA LEU A 89 16.39 1.87 10.63
C LEU A 89 15.66 0.93 11.58
N GLY A 90 16.29 -0.19 11.93
CA GLY A 90 15.66 -1.22 12.77
C GLY A 90 14.38 -1.76 12.14
N ALA A 91 13.25 -1.68 12.85
CA ALA A 91 11.93 -2.09 12.36
C ALA A 91 11.27 -1.09 11.40
N VAL A 92 11.95 0.02 11.06
CA VAL A 92 11.44 1.05 10.14
C VAL A 92 11.93 0.78 8.72
N ARG A 93 10.98 0.70 7.79
CA ARG A 93 11.22 0.53 6.35
C ARG A 93 10.64 1.70 5.58
N PHE A 94 11.44 2.26 4.68
CA PHE A 94 11.04 3.40 3.86
C PHE A 94 10.69 2.97 2.44
N PHE A 95 9.70 3.64 1.86
CA PHE A 95 9.25 3.44 0.49
C PHE A 95 9.09 4.77 -0.22
N GLU A 96 9.35 4.78 -1.52
CA GLU A 96 9.21 5.96 -2.37
C GLU A 96 8.38 5.66 -3.63
N LYS A 97 7.54 6.63 -4.00
CA LYS A 97 6.81 6.69 -5.27
C LYS A 97 6.62 8.16 -5.66
N GLU A 98 7.02 8.54 -6.87
CA GLU A 98 6.80 9.89 -7.41
C GLU A 98 7.21 11.05 -6.46
N LYS A 99 8.36 10.91 -5.80
CA LYS A 99 8.90 11.83 -4.77
C LYS A 99 8.10 11.90 -3.47
N GLN A 100 7.08 11.07 -3.28
CA GLN A 100 6.49 10.86 -1.97
C GLN A 100 7.27 9.78 -1.25
N LYS A 101 7.67 10.07 -0.01
CA LYS A 101 8.32 9.10 0.87
C LYS A 101 7.39 8.73 2.01
N VAL A 102 7.28 7.43 2.27
CA VAL A 102 6.53 6.90 3.40
C VAL A 102 7.39 5.98 4.23
N ALA A 103 7.06 5.85 5.51
CA ALA A 103 7.72 4.92 6.42
C ALA A 103 6.69 3.99 7.05
N ILE A 104 7.00 2.70 7.08
CA ILE A 104 6.31 1.72 7.93
C ILE A 104 7.20 1.36 9.09
N SER A 105 6.67 1.44 10.31
CA SER A 105 7.30 0.87 11.51
C SER A 105 6.43 -0.28 12.02
N THR A 106 6.99 -1.48 12.07
CA THR A 106 6.31 -2.70 12.56
C THR A 106 6.57 -2.94 14.03
N HIS A 107 5.52 -3.31 14.76
CA HIS A 107 5.55 -3.69 16.16
C HIS A 107 4.71 -4.97 16.32
N ASP A 108 4.80 -5.61 17.48
CA ASP A 108 3.96 -6.77 17.77
C ASP A 108 2.47 -6.37 17.84
N GLY A 109 1.69 -6.88 16.88
CA GLY A 109 0.24 -6.66 16.80
C GLY A 109 -0.20 -5.33 16.17
N PHE A 110 0.71 -4.45 15.77
CA PHE A 110 0.36 -3.23 15.02
C PHE A 110 1.51 -2.70 14.15
N PHE A 111 1.18 -1.85 13.19
CA PHE A 111 2.17 -1.04 12.48
C PHE A 111 1.73 0.42 12.40
N THR A 112 2.68 1.29 12.11
CA THR A 112 2.40 2.69 11.79
C THR A 112 2.76 2.97 10.34
N LEU A 113 1.97 3.80 9.68
CA LEU A 113 2.25 4.36 8.37
C LEU A 113 2.44 5.87 8.53
N ASN A 114 3.54 6.39 7.98
CA ASN A 114 3.88 7.79 8.06
C ASN A 114 4.13 8.34 6.66
N VAL A 115 3.50 9.45 6.31
CA VAL A 115 3.91 10.26 5.16
C VAL A 115 4.99 11.22 5.65
N MET A 116 6.17 11.16 5.03
CA MET A 116 7.31 11.99 5.41
C MET A 116 7.20 13.38 4.76
N LYS A 117 7.77 14.40 5.41
CA LYS A 117 8.00 15.68 4.75
C LYS A 117 9.12 15.51 3.70
N ASN A 118 8.94 16.17 2.56
CA ASN A 118 9.95 16.28 1.51
C ASN A 118 10.95 17.40 1.80
#